data_AF-A0A968WRN7-F1
#
_entry.id   AF-A0A968WRN7-F1
#
_cell.length_a   1.000
_cell.length_b   1.000
_cell.length_c   1.000
_cell.angle_alpha   90.00
_cell.angle_beta   90.00
_cell.angle_gamma   90.00
#
_symmetry.space_group_name_H-M   'P 1'
#
loop_
_entity.id
_entity.type
_entity.pdbx_description
1 polymer ?
#
loop_
_entity_poly.entity_id
_entity_poly.type
_entity_poly.pdbx_seq_one_letter_code
_entity_poly.pdbx_strand_id
1 'polypeptide(L)'
;MSDTGDKPSQDRLKDLSQRLDKTLQERRGNAGPGPDTTEGSAAGLAMRAVTELLAGLLVCMGLGWMADKYLGTAPWIMLALMPLGLAAGVMNVMRLSKSKQADDVLGGKGPPAPSVKDDDED
;
A
#
# COMPACT_ATOMS: atom_id res chain seq x y z
N MET A 1 10.53 48.28 13.70
CA MET A 1 9.46 47.70 12.87
C MET A 1 9.68 46.20 12.82
N SER A 2 8.59 45.42 12.79
CA SER A 2 8.50 43.94 12.80
C SER A 2 8.40 43.36 14.21
N ASP A 3 7.21 42.85 14.58
CA ASP A 3 7.00 41.53 15.24
C ASP A 3 5.64 41.45 15.95
N THR A 4 4.51 41.29 15.25
CA THR A 4 3.23 40.86 15.91
C THR A 4 2.23 40.15 14.97
N GLY A 5 2.54 39.95 13.69
CA GLY A 5 1.55 39.43 12.72
C GLY A 5 1.49 37.90 12.53
N ASP A 6 2.48 37.14 13.03
CA ASP A 6 2.75 35.81 12.46
C ASP A 6 2.25 34.62 13.31
N LYS A 7 1.97 34.85 14.60
CA LYS A 7 1.58 33.78 15.55
C LYS A 7 0.20 33.17 15.29
N PRO A 8 -0.90 33.93 15.11
CA PRO A 8 -2.24 33.35 14.96
C PRO A 8 -2.43 32.59 13.63
N SER A 9 -1.69 32.96 12.59
CA SER A 9 -1.72 32.31 11.29
C SER A 9 -1.04 30.94 11.33
N GLN A 10 0.10 30.83 12.03
CA GLN A 10 0.80 29.56 12.17
C GLN A 10 0.01 28.54 12.99
N ASP A 11 -0.72 28.96 14.02
CA ASP A 11 -1.51 28.05 14.84
C ASP A 11 -2.68 27.43 14.06
N ARG A 12 -3.32 28.22 13.18
CA ARG A 12 -4.40 27.75 12.28
C ARG A 12 -3.88 26.80 11.21
N LEU A 13 -2.69 27.08 10.67
CA LEU A 13 -2.03 26.20 9.71
C LEU A 13 -1.62 24.87 10.35
N LYS A 14 -1.13 24.89 11.59
CA LYS A 14 -0.81 23.68 12.35
C LYS A 14 -2.04 22.83 12.63
N ASP A 15 -3.16 23.44 13.05
CA ASP A 15 -4.43 22.73 13.24
C ASP A 15 -4.93 22.10 11.92
N LEU A 16 -4.88 22.86 10.82
CA LEU A 16 -5.28 22.37 9.52
C LEU A 16 -4.38 21.24 9.02
N SER A 17 -3.05 21.37 9.17
CA SER A 17 -2.07 20.34 8.86
C SER A 17 -2.30 19.08 9.71
N GLN A 18 -2.55 19.21 11.02
CA GLN A 18 -2.86 18.07 11.88
C GLN A 18 -4.15 17.37 11.46
N ARG A 19 -5.18 18.12 11.09
CA ARG A 19 -6.45 17.56 10.61
C ARG A 19 -6.28 16.88 9.25
N LEU A 20 -5.51 17.49 8.34
CA LEU A 20 -5.16 16.89 7.06
C LEU A 20 -4.33 15.63 7.23
N ASP A 21 -3.28 15.64 8.06
CA ASP A 21 -2.47 14.46 8.31
C ASP A 21 -3.26 13.36 8.99
N LYS A 22 -4.16 13.70 9.91
CA LYS A 22 -5.06 12.73 10.54
C LYS A 22 -6.03 12.13 9.52
N THR A 23 -6.70 12.96 8.73
CA THR A 23 -7.60 12.49 7.67
C THR A 23 -6.84 11.74 6.59
N LEU A 24 -5.62 12.15 6.23
CA LEU A 24 -4.77 11.46 5.27
C LEU A 24 -4.23 10.15 5.85
N GLN A 25 -3.92 10.05 7.14
CA GLN A 25 -3.54 8.79 7.78
C GLN A 25 -4.72 7.83 7.87
N GLU A 26 -5.89 8.31 8.29
CA GLU A 26 -7.14 7.54 8.27
C GLU A 26 -7.47 7.10 6.84
N ARG A 27 -7.31 8.02 5.88
CA ARG A 27 -7.50 7.77 4.46
C ARG A 27 -6.37 6.99 3.83
N ARG A 28 -5.17 6.85 4.41
CA ARG A 28 -4.00 6.11 3.90
C ARG A 28 -3.96 4.69 4.45
N GLY A 29 -4.41 4.51 5.69
CA GLY A 29 -4.92 3.24 6.19
C GLY A 29 -6.12 2.74 5.38
N ASN A 30 -6.87 3.67 4.79
CA ASN A 30 -8.00 3.41 3.87
C ASN A 30 -7.72 3.79 2.40
N ALA A 31 -6.45 4.04 1.97
CA ALA A 31 -6.18 4.68 0.66
C ALA A 31 -6.06 3.63 -0.40
N GLY A 32 -7.18 3.00 -0.69
CA GLY A 32 -7.52 2.47 -1.99
C GLY A 32 -8.85 3.11 -2.29
N PRO A 33 -9.01 3.90 -3.35
CA PRO A 33 -10.28 4.54 -3.60
C PRO A 33 -11.28 3.46 -4.04
N GLY A 34 -12.15 3.05 -3.13
CA GLY A 34 -13.30 2.17 -3.37
C GLY A 34 -14.24 2.25 -2.16
N PRO A 35 -15.57 2.37 -2.36
CA PRO A 35 -16.51 2.75 -1.32
C PRO A 35 -16.81 1.61 -0.35
N ASP A 36 -16.66 1.92 0.93
CA ASP A 36 -17.34 1.39 2.12
C ASP A 36 -18.16 0.09 1.96
N THR A 37 -17.61 -1.03 2.45
CA THR A 37 -18.40 -2.03 3.16
C THR A 37 -17.68 -2.49 4.43
N THR A 38 -18.45 -2.40 5.50
CA THR A 38 -18.24 -2.68 6.92
C THR A 38 -17.55 -4.03 7.20
N GLU A 39 -16.72 -4.04 8.26
CA GLU A 39 -16.12 -5.18 8.99
C GLU A 39 -14.72 -5.69 8.56
N GLY A 40 -13.70 -5.26 9.32
CA GLY A 40 -12.64 -6.15 9.80
C GLY A 40 -11.37 -6.30 8.96
N SER A 41 -10.46 -5.33 9.08
CA SER A 41 -8.97 -5.29 8.99
C SER A 41 -8.11 -6.28 8.15
N ALA A 42 -8.60 -7.44 7.70
CA ALA A 42 -7.89 -8.38 6.84
C ALA A 42 -8.66 -8.72 5.55
N ALA A 43 -9.98 -8.86 5.63
CA ALA A 43 -10.81 -9.21 4.47
C ALA A 43 -10.86 -8.07 3.44
N GLY A 44 -11.02 -6.82 3.88
CA GLY A 44 -10.97 -5.65 3.00
C GLY A 44 -9.61 -5.47 2.31
N LEU A 45 -8.51 -5.79 3.02
CA LEU A 45 -7.17 -5.74 2.44
C LEU A 45 -6.98 -6.83 1.37
N ALA A 46 -7.47 -8.05 1.63
CA ALA A 46 -7.42 -9.16 0.68
C ALA A 46 -8.26 -8.86 -0.57
N MET A 47 -9.50 -8.39 -0.39
CA MET A 47 -10.39 -8.02 -1.50
C MET A 47 -9.78 -6.93 -2.38
N ARG A 48 -9.12 -5.95 -1.76
CA ARG A 48 -8.37 -4.92 -2.47
C ARG A 48 -7.17 -5.47 -3.22
N ALA A 49 -6.37 -6.32 -2.59
CA ALA A 49 -5.22 -6.94 -3.26
C ALA A 49 -5.65 -7.74 -4.50
N VAL A 50 -6.78 -8.45 -4.41
CA VAL A 50 -7.38 -9.18 -5.54
C VAL A 50 -7.85 -8.22 -6.63
N THR A 51 -8.52 -7.11 -6.28
CA THR A 51 -8.99 -6.13 -7.28
C THR A 51 -7.83 -5.42 -7.97
N GLU A 52 -6.75 -5.10 -7.26
CA GLU A 52 -5.55 -4.52 -7.86
C GLU A 52 -4.86 -5.51 -8.82
N LEU A 53 -4.81 -6.80 -8.47
CA LEU A 53 -4.33 -7.85 -9.39
C LEU A 53 -5.21 -7.98 -10.65
N LEU A 54 -6.52 -7.99 -10.49
CA LEU A 54 -7.46 -8.07 -11.61
C LEU A 54 -7.41 -6.83 -12.49
N ALA A 55 -7.29 -5.63 -11.91
CA ALA A 55 -7.15 -4.39 -12.65
C ALA A 55 -5.86 -4.39 -13.49
N GLY A 56 -4.73 -4.81 -12.91
CA GLY A 56 -3.47 -4.97 -13.65
C GLY A 56 -3.57 -5.98 -14.79
N LEU A 57 -4.24 -7.11 -14.55
CA LEU A 57 -4.47 -8.13 -15.57
C LEU A 57 -5.34 -7.61 -16.72
N LEU A 58 -6.44 -6.93 -16.42
CA LEU A 58 -7.33 -6.36 -17.43
C LEU A 58 -6.63 -5.30 -18.29
N VAL A 59 -5.83 -4.42 -17.68
CA VAL A 59 -5.03 -3.42 -18.40
C VAL A 59 -4.01 -4.10 -19.31
N CYS A 60 -3.32 -5.13 -18.81
CA CYS A 60 -2.31 -5.85 -19.58
C CYS A 60 -2.93 -6.64 -20.75
N MET A 61 -4.07 -7.31 -20.53
CA MET A 61 -4.82 -8.01 -21.58
C MET A 61 -5.35 -7.02 -22.63
N GLY A 62 -5.89 -5.87 -22.21
CA GLY A 62 -6.37 -4.84 -23.13
C GLY A 62 -5.26 -4.25 -23.99
N LEU A 63 -4.12 -3.90 -23.37
CA LEU A 63 -2.95 -3.38 -24.08
C LEU A 63 -2.32 -4.42 -25.01
N GLY A 64 -2.16 -5.66 -24.54
CA GLY A 64 -1.61 -6.75 -25.32
C GLY A 64 -2.49 -7.10 -26.53
N TRP A 65 -3.80 -7.20 -26.34
CA TRP A 65 -4.74 -7.46 -27.43
C TRP A 65 -4.76 -6.34 -28.47
N MET A 66 -4.74 -5.08 -28.02
CA MET A 66 -4.70 -3.94 -28.94
C MET A 66 -3.37 -3.89 -29.72
N ALA A 67 -2.25 -4.17 -29.07
CA ALA A 67 -0.94 -4.23 -29.71
C ALA A 67 -0.85 -5.38 -30.73
N ASP A 68 -1.27 -6.59 -30.36
CA ASP A 68 -1.31 -7.75 -31.28
C ASP A 68 -2.19 -7.45 -32.51
N LYS A 69 -3.32 -6.75 -32.31
CA LYS A 69 -4.24 -6.39 -33.39
C LYS A 69 -3.69 -5.33 -34.34
N TYR A 70 -2.94 -4.34 -33.83
CA TYR A 70 -2.31 -3.32 -34.67
C TYR A 70 -1.13 -3.87 -35.46
N LEU A 71 -0.38 -4.81 -34.89
CA LEU A 71 0.82 -5.39 -35.52
C LEU A 71 0.51 -6.60 -36.41
N GLY A 72 -0.73 -7.10 -36.39
CA GLY A 72 -1.15 -8.27 -37.16
C GLY A 72 -0.41 -9.54 -36.77
N THR A 73 0.29 -9.53 -35.65
CA THR A 73 1.05 -10.67 -35.13
C THR A 73 0.08 -11.63 -34.46
N ALA A 74 0.36 -12.94 -34.54
CA ALA A 74 -0.19 -13.92 -33.61
C ALA A 74 0.09 -13.47 -32.14
N PRO A 75 -0.51 -14.03 -31.08
CA PRO A 75 -0.57 -13.44 -29.73
C PRO A 75 0.78 -13.47 -28.97
N TRP A 76 1.85 -13.05 -29.63
CA TRP A 76 3.23 -12.99 -29.21
C TRP A 76 3.44 -11.85 -28.23
N ILE A 77 2.78 -10.70 -28.45
CA ILE A 77 2.87 -9.57 -27.52
C ILE A 77 2.07 -9.89 -26.27
N MET A 78 0.89 -10.51 -26.39
CA MET A 78 0.19 -11.08 -25.24
C MET A 78 1.08 -12.08 -24.48
N LEU A 79 1.80 -12.96 -25.17
CA LEU A 79 2.69 -13.96 -24.54
C LEU A 79 3.85 -13.30 -23.78
N ALA A 80 4.44 -12.24 -24.33
CA ALA A 80 5.53 -11.50 -23.71
C ALA A 80 5.06 -10.60 -22.56
N LEU A 81 3.86 -10.01 -22.67
CA LEU A 81 3.25 -9.18 -21.64
C LEU A 81 2.70 -9.98 -20.47
N MET A 82 2.34 -11.26 -20.65
CA MET A 82 1.81 -12.08 -19.57
C MET A 82 2.76 -12.24 -18.37
N PRO A 83 4.04 -12.65 -18.52
CA PRO A 83 4.97 -12.71 -17.40
C PRO A 83 5.28 -11.32 -16.82
N LEU A 84 5.26 -10.28 -17.66
CA LEU A 84 5.49 -8.90 -17.23
C LEU A 84 4.33 -8.36 -16.39
N GLY A 85 3.09 -8.64 -16.78
CA GLY A 85 1.87 -8.31 -16.03
C GLY A 85 1.79 -9.08 -14.72
N LEU A 86 2.18 -10.36 -14.72
CA LEU A 86 2.30 -11.16 -13.51
C LEU A 86 3.34 -10.55 -12.55
N ALA A 87 4.54 -10.22 -13.04
CA ALA A 87 5.59 -9.60 -12.26
C ALA A 87 5.17 -8.24 -11.68
N ALA A 88 4.52 -7.40 -12.49
CA ALA A 88 3.98 -6.11 -12.06
C ALA A 88 2.89 -6.28 -10.99
N GLY A 89 1.98 -7.25 -11.13
CA GLY A 89 0.96 -7.57 -10.15
C GLY A 89 1.55 -8.02 -8.81
N VAL A 90 2.51 -8.95 -8.84
CA VAL A 90 3.23 -9.41 -7.64
C VAL A 90 3.99 -8.23 -6.99
N MET A 91 4.63 -7.38 -7.79
CA MET A 91 5.35 -6.20 -7.29
C MET A 91 4.42 -5.16 -6.65
N ASN A 92 3.19 -5.00 -7.15
CA ASN A 92 2.19 -4.14 -6.54
C ASN A 92 1.72 -4.67 -5.18
N VAL A 93 1.45 -5.98 -5.08
CA VAL A 93 1.09 -6.64 -3.81
C VAL A 93 2.24 -6.58 -2.80
N MET A 94 3.48 -6.82 -3.24
CA MET A 94 4.67 -6.70 -2.39
C MET A 94 4.89 -5.28 -1.87
N ARG A 95 4.54 -4.26 -2.64
CA ARG A 95 4.55 -2.87 -2.16
C ARG A 95 3.50 -2.64 -1.08
N LEU A 96 2.29 -3.18 -1.25
CA LEU A 96 1.24 -3.13 -0.23
C LEU A 96 1.66 -3.81 1.07
N SER A 97 2.34 -4.96 1.00
CA SER A 97 2.81 -5.69 2.18
C SER A 97 4.02 -5.04 2.86
N LYS A 98 5.00 -4.55 2.09
CA LYS A 98 6.15 -3.81 2.63
C LYS A 98 5.74 -2.54 3.36
N SER A 99 4.67 -1.89 2.92
CA SER A 99 4.15 -0.69 3.58
C SER A 99 3.55 -0.97 4.96
N LYS A 100 3.31 -2.24 5.34
CA LYS A 100 2.88 -2.64 6.70
C LYS A 100 3.99 -3.29 7.54
N GLN A 101 5.01 -3.89 6.91
CA GLN A 101 6.16 -4.51 7.61
C GLN A 101 7.34 -3.57 7.83
N ALA A 102 7.42 -2.44 7.10
CA ALA A 102 8.48 -1.46 7.32
C ALA A 102 8.42 -0.81 8.71
N ASP A 103 7.24 -0.74 9.35
CA ASP A 103 7.12 -0.24 10.73
C ASP A 103 7.46 -1.32 11.79
N ASP A 104 7.27 -2.61 11.49
CA ASP A 104 7.49 -3.70 12.45
C ASP A 104 8.96 -4.17 12.47
N VAL A 105 9.66 -4.08 11.33
CA VAL A 105 11.09 -4.47 11.23
C VAL A 105 12.04 -3.33 11.59
N LEU A 106 11.60 -2.07 11.47
CA LEU A 106 12.41 -0.90 11.84
C LEU A 106 12.00 -0.27 13.20
N GLY A 107 10.90 -0.77 13.81
CA GLY A 107 10.36 -0.33 15.10
C GLY A 107 10.48 -1.37 16.22
N GLY A 108 11.68 -1.91 16.43
CA GLY A 108 12.18 -2.47 17.68
C GLY A 108 11.21 -3.20 18.64
N LYS A 109 10.91 -4.47 18.36
CA LYS A 109 10.97 -5.53 19.39
C LYS A 109 11.04 -6.89 18.72
N GLY A 110 12.25 -7.47 18.68
CA GLY A 110 12.40 -8.88 18.35
C GLY A 110 11.55 -9.74 19.28
N PRO A 111 11.13 -10.94 18.85
CA PRO A 111 10.34 -11.84 19.69
C PRO A 111 11.04 -12.00 21.05
N PRO A 112 10.32 -11.91 22.18
CA PRO A 112 10.93 -12.11 23.48
C PRO A 112 11.64 -13.45 23.44
N ALA A 113 12.97 -13.42 23.61
CA ALA A 113 13.78 -14.61 23.68
C ALA A 113 13.13 -15.56 24.71
N PRO A 114 13.11 -16.87 24.45
CA PRO A 114 12.59 -17.81 25.42
C PRO A 114 13.37 -17.58 26.72
N SER A 115 12.66 -17.22 27.79
CA SER A 115 13.24 -17.09 29.11
C SER A 115 13.76 -18.46 29.51
N VAL A 116 15.05 -18.66 29.29
CA VAL A 116 15.83 -19.70 29.94
C VAL A 116 15.63 -19.45 31.44
N LYS A 117 14.98 -20.40 32.09
CA LYS A 117 14.94 -20.46 33.55
C LYS A 117 16.37 -20.78 33.94
N ASP A 118 17.10 -19.75 34.35
CA ASP A 118 18.35 -19.97 35.05
C ASP A 118 18.00 -20.54 36.41
N ASP A 119 18.62 -21.69 36.67
CA ASP A 119 18.72 -22.35 37.96
C ASP A 119 19.17 -21.33 39.02
N ASP A 120 18.32 -21.06 40.01
CA ASP A 120 18.78 -20.59 41.31
C ASP A 120 18.89 -21.83 42.20
N GLU A 121 20.15 -22.25 42.33
CA GLU A 121 20.67 -23.12 43.39
C GLU A 121 20.49 -22.47 44.78
N ASP A 122 20.43 -23.34 45.79
CA ASP A 122 20.43 -23.15 47.26
C ASP A 122 19.11 -22.87 48.03
#